data_AF-A0A6N8JQ86-F1
#
_entry.id   AF-A0A6N8JQ86-F1
#
_cell.length_a   1.000
_cell.length_b   1.000
_cell.length_c   1.000
_cell.angle_alpha   90.00
_cell.angle_beta   90.00
_cell.angle_gamma   90.00
#
_symmetry.space_group_name_H-M   'P 1'
#
loop_
_entity.id
_entity.type
_entity.pdbx_description
1 polymer ?
#
loop_
_entity_poly.entity_id
_entity_poly.type
_entity_poly.pdbx_seq_one_letter_code
_entity_poly.pdbx_strand_id
1 'polypeptide(L)'
;MELRIRDALRSEYDVLETWAAKVYAGEAEYHRLCLTASKPQRREAAEAAYNLFHDVQVAGVAMTYEIGYACGNSGGFMWSASRYIKNYARMNDAYKDLVYAAAELYHAWDANRWLDDPAANTDAWANHVTMNQATGQMVHLEDYEIHRVGIRP
;
A
#
# COMPACT_ATOMS: atom_id res chain seq x y z
N MET A 1 -8.56 22.72 -17.90
CA MET A 1 -7.50 22.15 -17.05
C MET A 1 -8.08 21.59 -15.76
N GLU A 2 -8.78 22.39 -14.96
CA GLU A 2 -9.45 21.96 -13.72
C GLU A 2 -10.33 20.70 -13.83
N LEU A 3 -11.14 20.59 -14.89
CA LEU A 3 -11.95 19.39 -15.13
C LEU A 3 -11.06 18.14 -15.36
N ARG A 4 -9.96 18.29 -16.11
CA ARG A 4 -9.01 17.20 -16.37
C ARG A 4 -8.35 16.71 -15.09
N ILE A 5 -7.93 17.63 -14.21
CA ILE A 5 -7.32 17.29 -12.91
C ILE A 5 -8.34 16.53 -12.04
N ARG A 6 -9.57 17.03 -11.97
CA ARG A 6 -10.65 16.37 -11.21
C ARG A 6 -10.90 14.95 -11.71
N ASP A 7 -11.00 14.79 -13.02
CA ASP A 7 -11.34 13.51 -13.63
C ASP A 7 -10.16 12.52 -13.48
N ALA A 8 -8.92 12.98 -13.58
CA ALA A 8 -7.73 12.18 -13.26
C ALA A 8 -7.71 11.72 -11.79
N LEU A 9 -7.94 12.64 -10.83
CA LEU A 9 -8.04 12.30 -9.41
C LEU A 9 -9.15 11.28 -9.11
N ARG A 10 -10.29 11.37 -9.81
CA ARG A 10 -11.38 10.40 -9.64
C ARG A 10 -11.01 9.03 -10.20
N SER A 11 -10.38 8.98 -11.37
CA SER A 11 -9.91 7.75 -11.98
C SER A 11 -8.83 7.08 -11.12
N GLU A 12 -7.85 7.86 -10.66
CA GLU A 12 -6.77 7.35 -9.80
C GLU A 12 -7.26 6.91 -8.43
N TYR A 13 -8.34 7.49 -7.92
CA TYR A 13 -8.98 6.99 -6.72
C TYR A 13 -9.51 5.56 -6.91
N ASP A 14 -10.15 5.26 -8.04
CA ASP A 14 -10.65 3.91 -8.31
C ASP A 14 -9.49 2.90 -8.50
N VAL A 15 -8.35 3.34 -9.04
CA VAL A 15 -7.12 2.55 -9.12
C VAL A 15 -6.52 2.30 -7.73
N LEU A 16 -6.44 3.33 -6.89
CA LEU A 16 -5.98 3.24 -5.51
C LEU A 16 -6.79 2.22 -4.70
N GLU A 17 -8.12 2.22 -4.83
CA GLU A 17 -9.00 1.24 -4.16
C GLU A 17 -8.69 -0.21 -4.59
N THR A 18 -8.32 -0.40 -5.86
CA THR A 18 -7.93 -1.72 -6.38
C THR A 18 -6.63 -2.20 -5.74
N TRP A 19 -5.66 -1.29 -5.54
CA TRP A 19 -4.42 -1.62 -4.84
C TRP A 19 -4.64 -1.87 -3.36
N ALA A 20 -5.45 -1.04 -2.69
CA ALA A 20 -5.81 -1.23 -1.28
C ALA A 20 -6.43 -2.60 -1.04
N ALA A 21 -7.37 -3.02 -1.89
CA ALA A 21 -8.00 -4.33 -1.80
C ALA A 21 -6.98 -5.49 -1.88
N LYS A 22 -5.93 -5.36 -2.71
CA LYS A 22 -4.86 -6.36 -2.78
C LYS A 22 -3.99 -6.37 -1.52
N VAL A 23 -3.69 -5.21 -0.94
CA VAL A 23 -2.93 -5.11 0.32
C VAL A 23 -3.73 -5.71 1.48
N TYR A 24 -5.02 -5.39 1.60
CA TYR A 24 -5.91 -6.02 2.60
C TYR A 24 -6.00 -7.54 2.42
N ALA A 25 -6.07 -8.03 1.18
CA ALA A 25 -6.02 -9.47 0.91
C ALA A 25 -4.68 -10.10 1.36
N GLY A 26 -3.57 -9.38 1.17
CA GLY A 26 -2.24 -9.79 1.63
C GLY A 26 -2.13 -9.86 3.16
N GLU A 27 -2.66 -8.86 3.88
CA GLU A 27 -2.75 -8.85 5.35
C GLU A 27 -3.60 -10.02 5.86
N ALA A 28 -4.78 -10.23 5.28
CA ALA A 28 -5.65 -11.34 5.66
C ALA A 28 -4.97 -12.71 5.44
N GLU A 29 -4.28 -12.88 4.32
CA GLU A 29 -3.53 -14.12 4.03
C GLU A 29 -2.37 -14.31 5.01
N TYR A 30 -1.64 -13.23 5.33
CA TYR A 30 -0.59 -13.26 6.33
C TYR A 30 -1.11 -13.74 7.68
N HIS A 31 -2.19 -13.17 8.21
CA HIS A 31 -2.78 -13.63 9.47
C HIS A 31 -3.26 -15.08 9.43
N ARG A 32 -3.73 -15.55 8.27
CA ARG A 32 -4.22 -16.92 8.12
C ARG A 32 -3.10 -17.95 8.08
N LEU A 33 -1.96 -17.61 7.47
CA LEU A 33 -0.94 -18.57 7.08
C LEU A 33 0.40 -18.46 7.79
N CYS A 34 0.73 -17.33 8.41
CA CYS A 34 2.08 -17.06 8.93
C CYS A 34 2.61 -18.14 9.90
N LEU A 35 1.72 -18.82 10.63
CA LEU A 35 2.07 -19.90 11.56
C LEU A 35 1.97 -21.31 10.96
N THR A 36 1.15 -21.51 9.92
CA THR A 36 0.70 -22.85 9.50
C THR A 36 1.18 -23.25 8.11
N ALA A 37 1.58 -22.29 7.27
CA ALA A 37 2.08 -22.57 5.94
C ALA A 37 3.32 -23.47 5.97
N SER A 38 3.51 -24.27 4.92
CA SER A 38 4.76 -24.99 4.71
C SER A 38 5.87 -24.03 4.24
N LYS A 39 7.15 -24.41 4.38
CA LYS A 39 8.29 -23.63 3.86
C LYS A 39 8.13 -23.22 2.38
N PRO A 40 7.73 -24.12 1.45
CA PRO A 40 7.46 -23.72 0.07
C PRO A 40 6.37 -22.65 -0.06
N GLN A 41 5.23 -22.82 0.63
CA GLN A 41 4.14 -21.82 0.62
C GLN A 41 4.60 -20.47 1.17
N ARG A 42 5.43 -20.44 2.21
CA ARG A 42 5.98 -19.18 2.73
C ARG A 42 6.92 -18.50 1.74
N ARG A 43 7.67 -19.25 0.93
CA ARG A 43 8.52 -18.68 -0.14
C ARG A 43 7.67 -18.06 -1.24
N GLU A 44 6.62 -18.74 -1.66
CA GLU A 44 5.65 -18.21 -2.63
C GLU A 44 4.96 -16.95 -2.09
N ALA A 45 4.57 -16.95 -0.81
CA ALA A 45 3.97 -15.79 -0.16
C ALA A 45 4.95 -14.61 -0.08
N ALA A 46 6.23 -14.83 0.21
CA ALA A 46 7.25 -13.79 0.20
C ALA A 46 7.47 -13.18 -1.19
N GLU A 47 7.49 -14.01 -2.24
CA GLU A 47 7.58 -13.55 -3.62
C GLU A 47 6.34 -12.75 -4.04
N ALA A 48 5.15 -13.23 -3.70
CA ALA A 48 3.89 -12.52 -3.97
C ALA A 48 3.84 -11.17 -3.22
N ALA A 49 4.27 -11.13 -1.96
CA ALA A 49 4.32 -9.91 -1.17
C ALA A 49 5.35 -8.91 -1.71
N TYR A 50 6.53 -9.39 -2.16
CA TYR A 50 7.53 -8.56 -2.84
C TYR A 50 6.96 -7.92 -4.12
N ASN A 51 6.31 -8.73 -4.97
CA ASN A 51 5.71 -8.25 -6.21
C ASN A 51 4.60 -7.22 -5.92
N LEU A 52 3.75 -7.48 -4.92
CA LEU A 52 2.73 -6.52 -4.50
C LEU A 52 3.34 -5.20 -4.02
N PHE A 53 4.35 -5.24 -3.15
CA PHE A 53 5.07 -4.06 -2.69
C PHE A 53 5.62 -3.25 -3.88
N HIS A 54 6.30 -3.93 -4.81
CA HIS A 54 6.88 -3.28 -5.98
C HIS A 54 5.80 -2.66 -6.88
N ASP A 55 4.72 -3.39 -7.16
CA ASP A 55 3.64 -2.95 -8.03
C ASP A 55 2.92 -1.73 -7.46
N VAL A 56 2.64 -1.70 -6.15
CA VAL A 56 2.02 -0.55 -5.48
C VAL A 56 2.96 0.66 -5.51
N GLN A 57 4.26 0.45 -5.34
CA GLN A 57 5.25 1.52 -5.45
C GLN A 57 5.27 2.13 -6.86
N VAL A 58 5.28 1.28 -7.89
CA VAL A 58 5.22 1.71 -9.29
C VAL A 58 3.91 2.45 -9.58
N ALA A 59 2.78 1.97 -9.05
CA ALA A 59 1.49 2.62 -9.20
C ALA A 59 1.44 4.02 -8.55
N GLY A 60 2.03 4.20 -7.37
CA GLY A 60 2.13 5.52 -6.73
C GLY A 60 2.96 6.51 -7.54
N VAL A 61 4.04 6.05 -8.19
CA VAL A 61 4.82 6.87 -9.13
C VAL A 61 3.99 7.22 -10.36
N ALA A 62 3.30 6.24 -10.96
CA ALA A 62 2.44 6.46 -12.13
C ALA A 62 1.33 7.47 -11.82
N MET A 63 0.64 7.34 -10.69
CA MET A 63 -0.38 8.29 -10.21
C MET A 63 0.14 9.72 -10.18
N THR A 64 1.38 9.92 -9.69
CA THR A 64 2.01 11.23 -9.65
C THR A 64 2.06 11.81 -11.06
N TYR A 65 2.65 11.08 -12.01
CA TYR A 65 2.75 11.50 -13.41
C TYR A 65 1.39 11.77 -14.07
N GLU A 66 0.41 10.89 -13.89
CA GLU A 66 -0.92 11.05 -14.48
C GLU A 66 -1.60 12.35 -14.03
N ILE A 67 -1.54 12.66 -12.73
CA ILE A 67 -2.11 13.91 -12.21
C ILE A 67 -1.26 15.12 -12.64
N GLY A 68 0.07 14.98 -12.65
CA GLY A 68 0.98 16.01 -13.18
C GLY A 68 0.65 16.39 -14.61
N TYR A 69 0.47 15.40 -15.50
CA TYR A 69 0.09 15.61 -16.89
C TYR A 69 -1.31 16.21 -17.04
N ALA A 70 -2.27 15.80 -16.21
CA ALA A 70 -3.59 16.42 -16.17
C ALA A 70 -3.53 17.91 -15.75
N CYS A 71 -2.55 18.26 -14.91
CA CYS A 71 -2.24 19.62 -14.46
C CYS A 71 -1.37 20.41 -15.47
N GLY A 72 -0.97 19.80 -16.58
CA GLY A 72 -0.10 20.42 -17.58
C GLY A 72 1.37 20.53 -17.16
N ASN A 73 1.79 19.78 -16.13
CA ASN A 73 3.18 19.69 -15.71
C ASN A 73 3.81 18.40 -16.24
N SER A 74 4.67 18.50 -17.25
CA SER A 74 5.39 17.35 -17.80
C SER A 74 6.43 16.75 -16.85
N GLY A 75 6.79 17.47 -15.78
CA GLY A 75 7.66 16.97 -14.71
C GLY A 75 6.97 16.05 -13.70
N GLY A 76 5.66 15.81 -13.86
CA GLY A 76 4.93 14.78 -13.13
C GLY A 76 4.31 15.21 -11.80
N PHE A 77 4.56 16.40 -11.27
CA PHE A 77 3.92 16.84 -10.01
C PHE A 77 2.73 17.77 -10.26
N MET A 78 1.71 17.68 -9.40
CA MET A 78 0.63 18.66 -9.46
C MET A 78 1.10 20.05 -9.00
N TRP A 79 0.64 21.12 -9.63
CA TRP A 79 0.95 22.49 -9.20
C TRP A 79 0.35 22.78 -7.82
N SER A 80 1.16 23.35 -6.93
CA SER A 80 0.73 23.70 -5.56
C SER A 80 -0.40 24.73 -5.50
N ALA A 81 -0.58 25.52 -6.56
CA ALA A 81 -1.65 26.52 -6.68
C ALA A 81 -3.01 25.94 -7.13
N SER A 82 -3.07 24.66 -7.54
CA SER A 82 -4.33 24.01 -7.93
C SER A 82 -5.27 23.91 -6.72
N ARG A 83 -6.57 24.14 -6.94
CA ARG A 83 -7.59 23.95 -5.89
C ARG A 83 -7.69 22.51 -5.38
N TYR A 84 -7.19 21.55 -6.16
CA TYR A 84 -7.18 20.13 -5.80
C TYR A 84 -5.89 19.68 -5.10
N ILE A 85 -5.04 20.60 -4.65
CA ILE A 85 -3.74 20.23 -4.04
C ILE A 85 -3.89 19.40 -2.77
N LYS A 86 -4.95 19.64 -2.03
CA LYS A 86 -5.28 18.83 -0.84
C LYS A 86 -5.72 17.42 -1.23
N ASN A 87 -6.50 17.26 -2.30
CA ASN A 87 -6.91 15.96 -2.83
C ASN A 87 -5.71 15.14 -3.30
N TYR A 88 -4.81 15.77 -4.08
CA TYR A 88 -3.58 15.15 -4.55
C TYR A 88 -2.65 14.76 -3.40
N ALA A 89 -2.43 15.64 -2.41
CA ALA A 89 -1.58 15.34 -1.25
C ALA A 89 -2.11 14.12 -0.49
N ARG A 90 -3.43 14.06 -0.24
CA ARG A 90 -4.07 12.90 0.39
C ARG A 90 -3.92 11.62 -0.43
N MET A 91 -4.05 11.70 -1.76
CA MET A 91 -3.83 10.53 -2.63
C MET A 91 -2.39 10.03 -2.57
N ASN A 92 -1.43 10.95 -2.60
CA ASN A 92 -0.02 10.62 -2.50
C ASN A 92 0.32 10.00 -1.14
N ASP A 93 -0.24 10.51 -0.04
CA ASP A 93 -0.02 9.94 1.28
C ASP A 93 -0.71 8.57 1.42
N ALA A 94 -1.93 8.39 0.91
CA ALA A 94 -2.59 7.09 0.87
C ALA A 94 -1.80 6.03 0.07
N TYR A 95 -1.18 6.40 -1.07
CA TYR A 95 -0.29 5.48 -1.79
C TYR A 95 0.95 5.12 -0.96
N LYS A 96 1.56 6.07 -0.24
CA LYS A 96 2.70 5.78 0.64
C LYS A 96 2.32 4.81 1.75
N ASP A 97 1.16 5.00 2.36
CA ASP A 97 0.65 4.12 3.41
C ASP A 97 0.49 2.69 2.89
N LEU A 98 -0.09 2.51 1.69
CA LEU A 98 -0.18 1.18 1.06
C LEU A 98 1.19 0.59 0.72
N VAL A 99 2.15 1.41 0.28
CA VAL A 99 3.54 0.95 0.02
C VAL A 99 4.18 0.47 1.32
N TYR A 100 4.02 1.20 2.42
CA TYR A 100 4.57 0.80 3.71
C TYR A 100 3.91 -0.47 4.24
N ALA A 101 2.58 -0.57 4.18
CA ALA A 101 1.88 -1.80 4.56
C ALA A 101 2.33 -3.01 3.71
N ALA A 102 2.45 -2.87 2.40
CA ALA A 102 2.94 -3.94 1.54
C ALA A 102 4.41 -4.31 1.82
N ALA A 103 5.26 -3.32 2.14
CA ALA A 103 6.66 -3.55 2.53
C ALA A 103 6.77 -4.32 3.84
N GLU A 104 5.98 -3.97 4.86
CA GLU A 104 5.92 -4.70 6.13
C GLU A 104 5.54 -6.17 5.93
N LEU A 105 4.51 -6.44 5.12
CA LEU A 105 4.09 -7.80 4.76
C LEU A 105 5.21 -8.57 4.04
N TYR A 106 5.89 -7.92 3.09
CA TYR A 106 7.04 -8.50 2.40
C TYR A 106 8.15 -8.88 3.39
N HIS A 107 8.57 -7.95 4.24
CA HIS A 107 9.65 -8.20 5.20
C HIS A 107 9.28 -9.30 6.20
N ALA A 108 8.04 -9.34 6.66
CA ALA A 108 7.55 -10.40 7.54
C ALA A 108 7.58 -11.78 6.86
N TRP A 109 7.11 -11.88 5.61
CA TRP A 109 7.16 -13.12 4.86
C TRP A 109 8.59 -13.55 4.50
N ASP A 110 9.44 -12.60 4.11
CA ASP A 110 10.83 -12.86 3.76
C ASP A 110 11.62 -13.41 4.96
N ALA A 111 11.37 -12.90 6.17
CA ALA A 111 11.93 -13.44 7.39
C ALA A 111 11.35 -14.84 7.73
N ASN A 112 10.02 -15.00 7.63
CA ASN A 112 9.33 -16.22 8.04
C ASN A 112 9.64 -17.44 7.13
N ARG A 113 9.88 -17.23 5.83
CA ARG A 113 10.05 -18.31 4.85
C ARG A 113 11.20 -19.27 5.11
N TRP A 114 12.16 -18.89 5.95
CA TRP A 114 13.35 -19.68 6.27
C TRP A 114 13.18 -20.56 7.50
N LEU A 115 12.21 -20.26 8.36
CA LEU A 115 12.04 -20.89 9.66
C LEU A 115 11.48 -22.31 9.54
N ASP A 116 12.00 -23.24 10.35
CA ASP A 116 11.43 -24.58 10.52
C ASP A 116 10.14 -24.54 11.34
N ASP A 117 10.16 -23.78 12.44
CA ASP A 117 9.01 -23.54 13.32
C ASP A 117 8.78 -22.03 13.48
N PRO A 118 7.82 -21.43 12.76
CA PRO A 118 7.49 -20.01 12.90
C PRO A 118 6.98 -19.64 14.30
N ALA A 119 6.26 -20.53 14.98
CA ALA A 119 5.64 -20.25 16.26
C ALA A 119 6.70 -20.07 17.35
N ALA A 120 7.73 -20.92 17.34
CA ALA A 120 8.88 -20.80 18.24
C ALA A 120 9.77 -19.58 17.96
N ASN A 121 9.60 -18.91 16.81
CA ASN A 121 10.47 -17.83 16.34
C ASN A 121 9.68 -16.57 15.95
N THR A 122 8.56 -16.31 16.63
CA THR A 122 7.63 -15.21 16.31
C THR A 122 8.33 -13.85 16.21
N ASP A 123 9.25 -13.55 17.13
CA ASP A 123 9.98 -12.26 17.14
C ASP A 123 10.84 -12.02 15.90
N ALA A 124 11.26 -13.07 15.20
CA ALA A 124 12.10 -12.97 14.03
C ALA A 124 11.36 -12.49 12.78
N TRP A 125 10.03 -12.59 12.75
CA TRP A 125 9.21 -12.22 11.59
C TRP A 125 8.05 -11.28 11.92
N ALA A 126 7.38 -11.45 13.06
CA ALA A 126 6.18 -10.69 13.39
C ALA A 126 6.46 -9.21 13.67
N ASN A 127 7.66 -8.87 14.16
CA ASN A 127 8.08 -7.49 14.45
C ASN A 127 8.27 -6.62 13.20
N HIS A 128 8.20 -7.20 12.00
CA HIS A 128 8.20 -6.46 10.74
C HIS A 128 6.82 -5.87 10.40
N VAL A 129 5.76 -6.27 11.11
CA VAL A 129 4.41 -5.75 10.91
C VAL A 129 4.02 -4.88 12.10
N THR A 130 3.74 -3.60 11.83
CA THR A 130 3.38 -2.66 12.89
C THR A 130 1.88 -2.75 13.16
N MET A 131 1.50 -3.53 14.17
CA MET A 131 0.08 -3.72 14.53
C MET A 131 -0.40 -2.73 15.58
N ASN A 132 -1.55 -2.11 15.35
CA ASN A 132 -2.30 -1.42 16.38
C ASN A 132 -2.97 -2.45 17.30
N GLN A 133 -2.56 -2.47 18.58
CA GLN A 133 -3.05 -3.44 19.56
C GLN A 133 -4.53 -3.28 19.91
N ALA A 134 -5.10 -2.08 19.73
CA ALA A 134 -6.49 -1.81 20.08
C ALA A 134 -7.48 -2.31 19.02
N THR A 135 -7.08 -2.30 17.75
CA THR A 135 -7.92 -2.63 16.59
C THR A 135 -7.54 -3.97 15.97
N GLY A 136 -6.31 -4.42 16.18
CA GLY A 136 -5.77 -5.62 15.53
C GLY A 136 -5.48 -5.42 14.04
N GLN A 137 -5.33 -4.18 13.57
CA GLN A 137 -4.99 -3.86 12.18
C GLN A 137 -3.57 -3.33 12.06
N MET A 138 -2.98 -3.45 10.87
CA MET A 138 -1.73 -2.77 10.55
C MET A 138 -1.91 -1.24 10.63
N VAL A 139 -1.00 -0.55 11.33
CA VAL A 139 -1.04 0.91 11.51
C VAL A 139 -1.10 1.63 10.16
N HIS A 140 -0.30 1.20 9.18
CA HIS A 140 -0.31 1.81 7.85
C HIS A 140 -1.61 1.59 7.08
N LEU A 141 -2.39 0.54 7.38
CA LEU A 141 -3.73 0.39 6.80
C LEU A 141 -4.77 1.29 7.50
N GLU A 142 -4.56 1.64 8.76
CA GLU A 142 -5.36 2.66 9.44
C GLU A 142 -5.05 4.07 8.92
N ASP A 143 -3.75 4.39 8.74
CA ASP A 143 -3.30 5.65 8.15
C ASP A 143 -3.87 5.83 6.74
N TYR A 144 -3.87 4.76 5.94
CA TYR A 144 -4.52 4.74 4.63
C TYR A 144 -5.98 5.16 4.72
N GLU A 145 -6.78 4.59 5.64
CA GLU A 145 -8.20 4.95 5.78
C GLU A 145 -8.40 6.42 6.19
N ILE A 146 -7.50 6.97 7.00
CA ILE A 146 -7.53 8.39 7.38
C ILE A 146 -7.24 9.28 6.17
N HIS A 147 -6.22 8.95 5.38
CA HIS A 147 -5.83 9.73 4.20
C HIS A 147 -6.78 9.55 3.02
N ARG A 148 -7.41 8.38 2.90
CA ARG A 148 -8.42 8.06 1.88
C ARG A 148 -9.58 9.05 1.86
N VAL A 149 -10.00 9.51 3.04
CA VAL A 149 -11.07 10.49 3.18
C VAL A 149 -10.70 11.80 2.48
N GLY A 150 -11.53 12.28 1.56
CA GLY A 150 -11.31 13.56 0.89
C GLY A 150 -10.30 13.54 -0.25
N ILE A 151 -9.84 12.36 -0.69
CA ILE A 151 -9.15 12.21 -1.98
C ILE A 151 -10.08 12.59 -3.12
N ARG A 152 -11.30 12.04 -3.15
CA ARG A 152 -12.22 12.21 -4.27
C ARG A 152 -12.84 13.62 -4.28
N PRO A 153 -12.56 14.46 -5.31
CA PRO A 153 -13.15 15.79 -5.47
C PRO A 153 -14.54 15.79 -6.11
#